data_AF-A0A7C6X208-F1
#
_entry.id   AF-A0A7C6X208-F1
#
_cell.length_a   1.000
_cell.length_b   1.000
_cell.length_c   1.000
_cell.angle_alpha   90.00
_cell.angle_beta   90.00
_cell.angle_gamma   90.00
#
_symmetry.space_group_name_H-M   'P 1'
#
loop_
_entity.id
_entity.type
_entity.pdbx_description
1 polymer ?
#
loop_
_entity_poly.entity_id
_entity_poly.type
_entity_poly.pdbx_seq_one_letter_code
_entity_poly.pdbx_strand_id
1 'polypeptide(L)'
;MDCDLANLSGRELGIAVAKGMLNLSRKVGFPTTLAELPGFSGEHIERAISAAKNPQLEMKLKNMPVPLDASMVEEYIRPILSAATTGNFGLIRNIQQH
;
A
#
# COMPACT_ATOMS: atom_id res chain seq x y z
N MET A 1 -9.41 -23.91 3.92
CA MET A 1 -9.78 -22.68 4.65
C MET A 1 -10.67 -21.92 3.71
N ASP A 2 -11.93 -22.29 3.73
CA ASP A 2 -12.97 -21.80 2.84
C ASP A 2 -13.61 -20.62 3.56
N CYS A 3 -12.91 -19.49 3.56
CA CYS A 3 -13.56 -18.24 3.90
C CYS A 3 -14.66 -18.03 2.86
N ASP A 4 -15.90 -17.89 3.33
CA ASP A 4 -17.05 -17.59 2.50
C ASP A 4 -16.85 -16.18 1.91
N LEU A 5 -16.12 -16.11 0.80
CA LEU A 5 -15.75 -14.86 0.14
C LEU A 5 -17.00 -14.06 -0.24
N ALA A 6 -18.14 -14.75 -0.41
CA ALA A 6 -19.43 -14.16 -0.70
C ALA A 6 -19.99 -13.31 0.46
N ASN A 7 -19.56 -13.57 1.70
CA ASN A 7 -20.01 -12.82 2.88
C ASN A 7 -19.07 -11.65 3.24
N LEU A 8 -17.91 -11.51 2.58
CA LEU A 8 -16.99 -10.41 2.81
C LEU A 8 -17.41 -9.19 2.00
N SER A 9 -17.34 -8.01 2.61
CA SER A 9 -17.64 -6.75 1.95
C SER A 9 -16.63 -5.65 2.32
N GLY A 10 -16.58 -4.60 1.51
CA GLY A 10 -15.73 -3.43 1.75
C GLY A 10 -14.25 -3.76 1.98
N ARG A 11 -13.70 -3.27 3.10
CA ARG A 11 -12.28 -3.42 3.44
C ARG A 11 -11.87 -4.88 3.65
N GLU A 12 -12.74 -5.71 4.24
CA GLU A 12 -12.40 -7.10 4.55
C GLU A 12 -12.23 -7.94 3.29
N LEU A 13 -13.10 -7.72 2.29
CA LEU A 13 -12.96 -8.32 0.96
C LEU A 13 -11.66 -7.88 0.29
N GLY A 14 -11.34 -6.58 0.33
CA GLY A 14 -10.09 -6.05 -0.22
C GLY A 14 -8.85 -6.68 0.41
N ILE A 15 -8.84 -6.86 1.74
CA ILE A 15 -7.73 -7.52 2.45
C ILE A 15 -7.65 -9.01 2.08
N ALA A 16 -8.78 -9.70 1.94
CA ALA A 16 -8.80 -11.10 1.53
C ALA A 16 -8.20 -11.30 0.13
N VAL A 17 -8.58 -10.45 -0.83
CA VAL A 17 -8.01 -10.45 -2.18
C VAL A 17 -6.51 -10.14 -2.15
N ALA A 18 -6.09 -9.10 -1.43
CA ALA A 18 -4.68 -8.74 -1.31
C ALA A 18 -3.83 -9.87 -0.71
N LYS A 19 -4.31 -10.53 0.35
CA LYS A 19 -3.66 -11.73 0.92
C LYS A 19 -3.58 -12.88 -0.08
N GLY A 20 -4.61 -13.07 -0.90
CA GLY A 20 -4.60 -14.04 -2.00
C GLY A 20 -3.49 -13.76 -3.01
N MET A 21 -3.36 -12.49 -3.44
CA MET A 21 -2.30 -12.06 -4.36
C MET A 21 -0.91 -12.27 -3.75
N LEU A 22 -0.70 -11.90 -2.48
CA LEU A 22 0.58 -12.13 -1.80
C LEU A 22 0.93 -13.62 -1.67
N ASN A 23 -0.06 -14.46 -1.36
CA ASN A 23 0.16 -15.91 -1.30
C ASN A 23 0.54 -16.49 -2.67
N LEU A 24 -0.04 -15.98 -3.75
CA LEU A 24 0.37 -16.35 -5.10
C LEU A 24 1.82 -15.92 -5.37
N SER A 25 2.17 -14.66 -5.10
CA SER A 25 3.54 -14.16 -5.25
C SER A 25 4.56 -15.00 -4.48
N ARG A 26 4.24 -15.36 -3.23
CA ARG A 26 5.09 -16.24 -2.41
C ARG A 26 5.26 -17.63 -3.03
N LYS A 27 4.19 -18.23 -3.56
CA LYS A 27 4.26 -19.53 -4.25
C LYS A 27 5.15 -19.50 -5.48
N VAL A 28 5.22 -18.36 -6.17
CA VAL A 28 6.08 -18.15 -7.35
C VAL A 28 7.52 -17.78 -6.95
N GLY A 29 7.80 -17.56 -5.66
CA GLY A 29 9.13 -17.22 -5.15
C GLY A 29 9.47 -15.72 -5.18
N PHE A 30 8.48 -14.86 -5.38
CA PHE A 30 8.68 -13.41 -5.31
C PHE A 30 8.58 -12.91 -3.85
N PRO A 31 9.37 -11.87 -3.50
CA PRO A 31 9.24 -11.20 -2.20
C PRO A 31 7.84 -10.58 -2.08
N THR A 32 7.27 -10.73 -0.89
CA THR A 32 5.93 -10.26 -0.51
C THR A 32 5.95 -8.99 0.32
N THR A 33 7.12 -8.57 0.79
CA THR A 33 7.31 -7.32 1.52
C THR A 33 8.53 -6.56 1.02
N LEU A 34 8.57 -5.24 1.24
CA LEU A 34 9.76 -4.46 0.90
C LEU A 34 10.98 -4.83 1.76
N ALA A 35 10.77 -5.29 2.99
CA ALA A 35 11.85 -5.72 3.88
C ALA A 35 12.57 -6.98 3.40
N GLU A 36 11.91 -7.80 2.58
CA GLU A 36 12.53 -8.99 1.95
C GLU A 36 13.47 -8.63 0.79
N LEU A 37 13.43 -7.38 0.29
CA LEU A 37 14.29 -6.95 -0.81
C LEU A 37 15.72 -6.67 -0.31
N PRO A 38 16.75 -7.19 -1.00
CA PRO A 38 18.13 -6.91 -0.64
C PRO A 38 18.42 -5.42 -0.81
N GLY A 39 18.94 -4.78 0.23
CA GLY A 39 19.28 -3.37 0.23
C GLY A 39 18.12 -2.41 0.51
N PHE A 40 16.92 -2.91 0.82
CA PHE A 40 15.84 -2.05 1.30
C PHE A 40 16.13 -1.53 2.71
N SER A 41 15.89 -0.24 2.92
CA SER A 41 16.10 0.45 4.19
C SER A 41 15.02 1.51 4.40
N GLY A 42 14.84 1.95 5.65
CA GLY A 42 13.88 3.02 5.97
C GLY A 42 14.13 4.33 5.18
N GLU A 43 15.37 4.60 4.76
CA GLU A 43 15.69 5.76 3.91
C GLU A 43 14.95 5.74 2.57
N HIS A 44 14.65 4.56 2.04
CA HIS A 44 13.86 4.43 0.81
C HIS A 44 12.42 4.90 1.01
N ILE A 45 11.86 4.72 2.22
CA ILE A 45 10.54 5.23 2.58
C ILE A 45 10.58 6.76 2.61
N GLU A 46 11.56 7.36 3.29
CA GLU A 46 11.70 8.83 3.33
C GLU A 46 11.90 9.43 1.94
N ARG A 47 12.71 8.80 1.09
CA ARG A 47 12.90 9.21 -0.30
C ARG A 47 11.61 9.10 -1.11
N ALA A 48 10.83 8.04 -0.94
CA ALA A 48 9.55 7.88 -1.62
C ALA A 48 8.52 8.94 -1.19
N ILE A 49 8.47 9.27 0.11
CA ILE A 49 7.61 10.34 0.63
C ILE A 49 8.05 11.71 0.11
N SER A 50 9.35 12.00 0.12
CA SER A 50 9.88 13.23 -0.45
C SER A 50 9.59 13.35 -1.95
N ALA A 51 9.70 12.26 -2.70
CA ALA A 51 9.36 12.22 -4.12
C ALA A 51 7.86 12.44 -4.34
N ALA A 52 7.01 11.80 -3.54
CA ALA A 52 5.56 11.99 -3.63
C ALA A 52 5.11 13.43 -3.30
N LYS A 53 5.89 14.20 -2.51
CA LYS A 53 5.63 15.63 -2.29
C LYS A 53 6.17 16.54 -3.40
N ASN A 54 6.94 16.00 -4.36
CA ASN A 54 7.55 16.80 -5.41
C ASN A 54 6.47 17.30 -6.39
N PRO A 55 6.40 18.61 -6.68
CA PRO A 55 5.42 19.19 -7.60
C PRO A 55 5.47 18.59 -9.02
N GLN A 56 6.60 18.03 -9.48
CA GLN A 56 6.65 17.30 -10.76
C GLN A 56 5.76 16.04 -10.79
N LEU A 57 5.41 15.49 -9.62
CA LEU A 57 4.55 14.31 -9.47
C LEU A 57 3.09 14.68 -9.17
N GLU A 58 2.78 15.97 -9.02
CA GLU A 58 1.44 16.48 -8.70
C GLU A 58 0.39 16.02 -9.74
N MET A 59 0.72 16.07 -11.03
CA MET A 59 -0.19 15.59 -12.09
C MET A 59 -0.43 14.08 -12.01
N LYS A 60 0.57 13.28 -11.59
CA LYS A 60 0.38 11.82 -11.43
C LYS A 60 -0.50 11.50 -10.24
N LEU A 61 -0.39 12.25 -9.15
CA LEU A 61 -1.19 12.08 -7.94
C LEU A 61 -2.65 12.47 -8.15
N LYS A 62 -2.89 13.57 -8.88
CA LYS A 62 -4.26 13.99 -9.25
C LYS A 62 -4.96 13.00 -10.20
N ASN A 63 -4.18 12.24 -10.98
CA ASN A 63 -4.69 11.24 -11.91
C ASN A 63 -4.75 9.81 -11.33
N MET A 64 -4.44 9.62 -10.04
CA MET A 64 -4.62 8.33 -9.37
C MET A 64 -6.10 7.99 -9.22
N PRO A 65 -6.49 6.69 -9.14
CA PRO A 65 -7.87 6.27 -8.93
C PRO A 65 -8.53 6.92 -7.72
N VAL A 66 -7.72 7.24 -6.70
CA VAL A 66 -8.08 8.14 -5.61
C VAL A 66 -7.14 9.35 -5.69
N PRO A 67 -7.64 10.55 -6.01
CA PRO A 67 -6.81 11.73 -6.11
C PRO A 67 -6.19 12.07 -4.74
N LEU A 68 -4.91 12.42 -4.78
CA LEU A 68 -4.10 12.70 -3.59
C LEU A 68 -3.37 14.04 -3.76
N ASP A 69 -3.29 14.80 -2.68
CA ASP A 69 -2.49 16.03 -2.61
C ASP A 69 -1.21 15.82 -1.77
N ALA A 70 -0.21 16.68 -1.94
CA ALA A 70 1.05 16.61 -1.22
C ALA A 70 0.89 16.66 0.32
N SER A 71 -0.16 17.32 0.81
CA SER A 71 -0.54 17.36 2.22
C SER A 71 -1.04 16.00 2.74
N MET A 72 -1.65 15.19 1.87
CA MET A 72 -2.19 13.87 2.20
C MET A 72 -1.14 12.75 2.12
N VAL A 73 0.00 13.00 1.47
CA VAL A 73 1.07 12.01 1.32
C VAL A 73 1.56 11.50 2.68
N GLU A 74 1.81 12.40 3.63
CA GLU A 74 2.31 12.00 4.95
C GLU A 74 1.29 11.11 5.69
N GLU A 75 0.01 11.45 5.58
CA GLU A 75 -1.06 10.79 6.31
C GLU A 75 -1.46 9.43 5.71
N TYR A 76 -1.46 9.32 4.38
CA TYR A 76 -1.98 8.14 3.69
C TYR A 76 -0.89 7.30 3.01
N ILE A 77 0.14 7.91 2.42
CA ILE A 77 1.19 7.15 1.73
C ILE A 77 2.20 6.56 2.71
N ARG A 78 2.59 7.26 3.77
CA ARG A 78 3.53 6.70 4.77
C ARG A 78 2.99 5.40 5.41
N PRO A 79 1.72 5.32 5.84
CA PRO A 79 1.20 4.06 6.37
C PRO A 79 1.08 2.96 5.31
N ILE A 80 0.82 3.29 4.04
CA ILE A 80 0.82 2.32 2.93
C ILE A 80 2.22 1.73 2.71
N LEU A 81 3.26 2.58 2.65
CA LEU A 81 4.64 2.12 2.51
C LEU A 81 5.10 1.29 3.73
N SER A 82 4.66 1.68 4.92
CA SER A 82 4.93 0.93 6.16
C SER A 82 4.22 -0.44 6.15
N ALA A 83 2.98 -0.50 5.67
CA ALA A 83 2.25 -1.76 5.46
C ALA A 83 2.95 -2.66 4.44
N ALA A 84 3.43 -2.10 3.32
CA ALA A 84 4.18 -2.84 2.31
C ALA A 84 5.54 -3.35 2.83
N THR A 85 6.16 -2.61 3.76
CA THR A 85 7.42 -3.00 4.39
C THR A 85 7.23 -4.14 5.39
N THR A 86 6.17 -4.10 6.18
CA THR A 86 5.94 -5.06 7.27
C THR A 86 4.99 -6.20 6.90
N GLY A 87 4.26 -6.09 5.79
CA GLY A 87 3.13 -6.94 5.45
C GLY A 87 1.87 -6.66 6.29
N ASN A 88 1.88 -5.62 7.14
CA ASN A 88 0.77 -5.33 8.04
C ASN A 88 -0.25 -4.36 7.42
N PHE A 89 -1.30 -4.92 6.81
CA PHE A 89 -2.43 -4.16 6.26
C PHE A 89 -3.18 -3.30 7.29
N GLY A 90 -3.05 -3.59 8.59
CA GLY A 90 -3.66 -2.80 9.67
C GLY A 90 -3.17 -1.36 9.73
N LEU A 91 -1.99 -1.06 9.16
CA LEU A 91 -1.43 0.28 9.10
C LEU A 91 -2.12 1.16 8.05
N ILE A 92 -2.76 0.57 7.04
CA ILE A 92 -3.37 1.31 5.93
C ILE A 92 -4.62 2.06 6.41
N ARG A 93 -4.60 3.39 6.26
CA ARG A 93 -5.74 4.26 6.54
C ARG A 93 -6.65 4.35 5.32
N ASN A 94 -7.95 4.22 5.54
CA ASN A 94 -8.93 4.47 4.48
C ASN A 94 -9.04 5.98 4.27
N ILE A 95 -8.93 6.42 3.02
CA ILE A 95 -9.23 7.80 2.64
C ILE A 95 -10.76 7.95 2.73
N GLN A 96 -11.24 8.79 3.65
CA GLN A 96 -12.65 9.14 3.68
C GLN A 96 -12.88 10.21 2.62
N GLN A 97 -13.47 9.83 1.49
CA GLN A 97 -14.03 10.79 0.55
C GLN A 97 -15.39 11.23 1.10
N HIS A 98 -15.53 12.52 1.38
CA HIS A 98 -16.76 13.13 1.85
C HIS A 98 -17.62 13.61 0.68
#